data_AF-A0A2A9CFH3-F1
#
_entry.id   AF-A0A2A9CFH3-F1
#
_cell.length_a   1.000
_cell.length_b   1.000
_cell.length_c   1.000
_cell.angle_alpha   90.00
_cell.angle_beta   90.00
_cell.angle_gamma   90.00
#
_symmetry.space_group_name_H-M   'P 1'
#
loop_
_entity.id
_entity.type
_entity.pdbx_description
1 polymer ?
#
loop_
_entity_poly.entity_id
_entity_poly.type
_entity_poly.pdbx_seq_one_letter_code
_entity_poly.pdbx_strand_id
1 'polypeptide(L)' 'MIFLKSMTNRQIINWKKGAIIGFYTYLILLFINYTHNLIFTGDFFSSAVIFWSGLIVALGYEVVLNLNDKRKIRKNLD' A
#
# COMPACT_ATOMS: atom_id res chain seq x y z
N MET A 1 16.57 -11.72 -11.92
CA MET A 1 15.73 -10.53 -12.20
C MET A 1 14.33 -10.99 -12.61
N ILE A 2 13.38 -11.03 -11.68
CA ILE A 2 11.96 -11.38 -11.93
C ILE A 2 11.09 -10.11 -12.04
N PHE A 3 11.65 -8.93 -11.75
CA PHE A 3 10.93 -7.67 -11.54
C PHE A 3 10.62 -6.85 -12.81
N LEU A 4 10.94 -7.33 -14.02
CA LEU A 4 10.75 -6.58 -15.27
C LEU A 4 9.80 -7.28 -16.25
N LYS A 5 8.85 -8.09 -15.76
CA LYS A 5 7.73 -8.48 -16.62
C LYS A 5 6.90 -7.22 -16.90
N SER A 6 6.69 -6.90 -18.17
CA SER A 6 5.86 -5.77 -18.59
C SER A 6 4.51 -5.83 -17.86
N MET A 7 4.27 -4.84 -16.99
CA MET A 7 3.00 -4.68 -16.32
C MET A 7 1.95 -4.25 -17.35
N THR A 8 0.79 -4.89 -17.32
CA THR A 8 -0.34 -4.44 -18.12
C THR A 8 -0.79 -3.05 -17.66
N ASN A 9 -1.43 -2.27 -18.55
CA ASN A 9 -1.97 -0.95 -18.21
C ASN A 9 -2.87 -0.98 -16.96
N ARG A 10 -3.63 -2.06 -16.74
CA ARG A 10 -4.46 -2.22 -15.53
C ARG A 10 -3.63 -2.42 -14.27
N GLN A 11 -2.58 -3.25 -14.33
CA GLN A 11 -1.68 -3.44 -13.19
C GLN A 11 -0.96 -2.13 -12.81
N ILE A 12 -0.56 -1.32 -13.80
CA ILE A 12 0.05 0.00 -13.54
C ILE A 12 -0.95 0.92 -12.82
N ILE A 13 -2.22 0.95 -13.24
CA ILE A 13 -3.26 1.75 -12.58
C ILE A 13 -3.50 1.25 -11.14
N ASN A 14 -3.58 -0.06 -10.94
CA ASN A 14 -3.80 -0.65 -9.61
C ASN A 14 -2.60 -0.40 -8.69
N TRP A 15 -1.38 -0.50 -9.20
CA TRP A 15 -0.16 -0.15 -8.48
C TRP A 15 -0.15 1.33 -8.07
N LYS A 16 -0.47 2.25 -8.99
CA LYS A 16 -0.56 3.69 -8.65
C LYS A 16 -1.56 3.94 -7.53
N LYS A 17 -2.74 3.30 -7.57
CA LYS A 17 -3.73 3.42 -6.48
C LYS A 17 -3.19 2.87 -5.17
N GLY A 18 -2.58 1.68 -5.18
CA GLY A 18 -1.97 1.07 -4.01
C GLY A 18 -0.87 1.95 -3.42
N ALA A 19 0.05 2.43 -4.25
CA ALA A 19 1.15 3.32 -3.84
C ALA A 19 0.63 4.62 -3.21
N ILE A 20 -0.41 5.24 -3.78
CA ILE A 20 -1.05 6.44 -3.21
C ILE A 20 -1.63 6.12 -1.83
N ILE A 21 -2.40 5.04 -1.70
CA ILE A 21 -3.03 4.67 -0.43
C ILE A 21 -1.96 4.34 0.62
N GLY A 22 -0.96 3.52 0.28
CA GLY A 22 0.12 3.18 1.19
C GLY A 22 0.97 4.38 1.62
N PHE A 23 1.20 5.35 0.72
CA PHE A 23 1.85 6.61 1.06
C PHE A 23 1.04 7.43 2.06
N TYR A 24 -0.28 7.55 1.87
CA TYR A 24 -1.13 8.24 2.84
C TYR A 24 -1.21 7.50 4.18
N THR A 25 -1.22 6.16 4.18
CA THR A 25 -1.12 5.37 5.41
C THR A 25 0.18 5.65 6.15
N TYR A 26 1.30 5.69 5.43
CA TYR A 26 2.60 6.07 6.00
C TYR A 26 2.56 7.48 6.61
N LEU A 27 2.04 8.47 5.89
CA LEU A 27 1.93 9.86 6.38
C LEU A 27 1.07 9.96 7.65
N ILE A 28 -0.05 9.26 7.72
CA ILE A 28 -0.93 9.27 8.89
C ILE A 28 -0.22 8.66 10.09
N LEU A 29 0.45 7.51 9.92
CA LEU A 29 1.20 6.87 11.00
C LEU A 29 2.37 7.71 11.47
N LEU A 30 3.06 8.37 10.55
CA LEU A 30 4.13 9.31 10.87
C LEU A 30 3.60 10.51 11.65
N PHE A 31 2.46 11.07 11.22
CA PHE A 31 1.79 12.16 11.91
C PHE A 31 1.43 11.77 13.35
N ILE A 32 0.80 10.61 13.55
CA ILE A 32 0.45 10.09 14.88
C ILE A 32 1.71 9.91 15.74
N ASN A 33 2.75 9.28 15.20
CA ASN A 33 4.00 9.05 15.94
C ASN A 33 4.65 10.38 16.37
N TYR A 34 4.70 11.35 15.45
CA TYR A 34 5.27 12.67 15.74
C TYR A 34 4.46 13.43 16.79
N THR A 35 3.13 13.45 16.68
CA THR A 35 2.26 14.08 17.68
C THR A 35 2.42 13.42 19.06
N HIS A 36 2.52 12.09 19.12
CA HIS A 36 2.74 11.39 20.39
C HIS A 36 4.07 11.78 21.03
N ASN A 37 5.15 11.82 20.23
CA ASN A 37 6.47 12.19 20.72
C ASN A 37 6.49 13.60 21.33
N LEU A 38 5.79 14.55 20.71
CA LEU A 38 5.65 15.93 21.23
C LEU A 38 4.90 16.01 22.58
N ILE A 39 3.92 15.14 22.83
CA ILE A 39 3.07 15.22 24.02
C ILE A 39 3.63 14.38 25.19
N PHE A 40 4.12 13.17 24.90
CA PHE A 40 4.41 12.15 25.92
C PHE A 40 5.91 11.81 26.04
N THR A 41 6.78 12.51 25.32
CA THR A 41 8.25 12.27 25.28
C THR A 41 8.57 10.80 24.97
N GLY A 42 8.46 10.44 23.68
CA GLY A 42 8.75 9.09 23.20
C GLY A 42 7.99 8.71 21.93
N ASP A 43 8.61 7.87 21.09
CA ASP A 43 7.96 7.33 19.89
C ASP A 43 6.86 6.32 20.25
N PHE A 44 5.71 6.44 19.59
CA PHE A 44 4.58 5.51 19.74
C PHE A 44 4.75 4.25 18.89
N PHE A 45 5.30 4.41 17.69
CA PHE A 45 5.63 3.35 16.76
C PHE A 45 7.11 3.39 16.43
N SER A 46 7.74 2.22 16.26
CA SER A 46 9.09 2.20 15.71
C SER A 46 9.08 2.64 14.24
N SER A 47 10.16 3.27 13.78
CA SER A 47 10.29 3.70 12.39
C SER A 47 10.13 2.55 11.40
N ALA A 48 10.56 1.33 11.79
CA ALA A 48 10.36 0.13 11.01
C ALA A 48 8.87 -0.20 10.84
N VAL A 49 8.07 -0.13 11.90
CA VAL A 49 6.62 -0.38 11.83
C VAL A 49 5.95 0.60 10.88
N ILE A 50 6.22 1.90 11.01
CA ILE A 50 5.64 2.95 10.16
C ILE A 50 5.99 2.73 8.68
N PHE A 51 7.26 2.40 8.40
CA PHE A 51 7.73 2.14 7.04
C PHE A 51 7.07 0.90 6.44
N TRP A 52 7.16 -0.24 7.15
CA TRP A 52 6.64 -1.50 6.65
C TRP A 52 5.12 -1.50 6.52
N SER A 53 4.38 -0.82 7.39
CA SER A 53 2.92 -0.70 7.25
C SER A 53 2.52 0.01 5.96
N GLY A 54 3.18 1.11 5.59
CA GLY A 54 2.91 1.80 4.33
C GLY A 54 3.17 0.90 3.11
N LEU A 55 4.26 0.14 3.15
CA LEU A 55 4.62 -0.81 2.10
C LEU A 55 3.63 -1.99 1.99
N ILE A 56 3.24 -2.57 3.14
CA ILE A 56 2.27 -3.66 3.21
C ILE A 56 0.92 -3.20 2.66
N VAL A 57 0.46 -1.99 3.00
CA VAL A 57 -0.78 -1.45 2.46
C VAL A 57 -0.66 -1.22 0.95
N ALA A 58 0.44 -0.65 0.46
CA ALA A 58 0.62 -0.41 -0.97
C ALA A 58 0.59 -1.72 -1.79
N LEU A 59 1.40 -2.71 -1.39
CA LEU A 59 1.49 -4.00 -2.07
C LEU A 59 0.22 -4.83 -1.89
N GLY A 60 -0.34 -4.87 -0.68
CA GLY A 60 -1.56 -5.59 -0.36
C GLY A 60 -2.74 -5.08 -1.18
N TYR A 61 -2.88 -3.75 -1.30
CA TYR A 61 -3.96 -3.14 -2.08
C TYR A 61 -3.83 -3.45 -3.58
N GLU A 62 -2.62 -3.40 -4.14
CA GLU A 62 -2.36 -3.79 -5.52
C GLU A 62 -2.77 -5.25 -5.77
N VAL A 63 -2.36 -6.17 -4.88
CA VAL A 63 -2.69 -7.60 -4.99
C VAL A 63 -4.20 -7.82 -4.95
N VAL A 64 -4.91 -7.17 -4.01
CA VAL A 64 -6.37 -7.28 -3.89
C VAL A 64 -7.07 -6.78 -5.15
N LEU A 65 -6.67 -5.63 -5.70
CA LEU A 65 -7.25 -5.10 -6.94
C LEU A 65 -6.98 -6.02 -8.14
N ASN A 66 -5.75 -6.50 -8.29
CA ASN A 66 -5.37 -7.40 -9.37
C ASN A 66 -6.13 -8.74 -9.30
N LEU A 67 -6.40 -9.26 -8.09
CA LEU A 67 -7.22 -10.45 -7.89
C LEU A 67 -8.70 -10.21 -8.24
N ASN A 68 -9.24 -9.05 -7.85
CA ASN A 68 -10.61 -8.68 -8.19
C ASN A 68 -10.80 -8.48 -9.69
N ASP A 69 -9.86 -7.86 -10.38
CA ASP A 69 -9.90 -7.69 -11.83
C ASP A 69 -9.90 -9.04 -12.56
N LYS A 70 -9.07 -10.00 -12.11
CA LYS A 70 -9.06 -11.36 -12.66
C LYS A 70 -10.39 -12.08 -12.44
N ARG A 71 -10.99 -11.94 -11.26
CA ARG A 71 -12.32 -12.53 -10.95
C ARG A 71 -13.42 -11.93 -11.82
N LYS A 72 -13.39 -10.62 -12.05
CA LYS A 72 -14.39 -9.91 -12.86
C LYS A 72 -14.31 -10.29 -14.33
N ILE A 73 -13.10 -10.47 -14.88
CA ILE A 73 -12.91 -10.96 -16.25
C ILE A 73 -13.48 -12.37 -16.40
N ARG A 74 -13.21 -13.27 -15.44
CA ARG A 74 -13.72 -14.65 -15.47
C ARG A 74 -15.26 -14.70 -15.45
N LYS A 75 -15.91 -13.89 -14.61
CA LYS A 75 -17.38 -13.81 -14.51
C LYS A 75 -18.09 -13.29 -15.76
N ASN A 76 -17.41 -12.55 -16.64
CA ASN A 76 -17.99 -12.04 -17.88
C ASN A 76 -17.84 -13.02 -19.07
N LEU A 77 -17.13 -14.13 -18.86
CA LEU A 77 -16.91 -15.19 -19.86
C LEU A 77 -17.85 -16.39 -19.66
N ASP A 78 -18.50 -16.49 -18.50
CA ASP A 78 -19.53 -17.47 -18.15
C ASP A 78 -20.93 -16.87 -18.37
#